data_AF-A0A1T4MA18-F1
#
_entry.id   AF-A0A1T4MA18-F1
#
_cell.length_a   1.000
_cell.length_b   1.000
_cell.length_c   1.000
_cell.angle_alpha   90.00
_cell.angle_beta   90.00
_cell.angle_gamma   90.00
#
_symmetry.space_group_name_H-M   'P 1'
#
loop_
_entity.id
_entity.type
_entity.pdbx_description
1 polymer ?
#
loop_
_entity_poly.entity_id
_entity_poly.type
_entity_poly.pdbx_seq_one_letter_code
_entity_poly.pdbx_strand_id
1 'polypeptide(L)' 'MRLKTGDVLTGIVLEVKEKTAVINFGNYALEAKVLTDLEVEEKVRVEVKGTYKNTVVLKVLDRDIRKGIGKNSIDVRV' A
#
# COMPACT_ATOMS: atom_id res chain seq x y z
N MET A 1 -4.97 17.38 1.47
CA MET A 1 -3.96 16.66 0.66
C MET A 1 -4.70 15.88 -0.42
N ARG A 2 -4.45 16.14 -1.71
CA ARG A 2 -5.11 15.42 -2.82
C ARG A 2 -4.19 14.29 -3.25
N LEU A 3 -4.51 13.05 -2.87
CA LEU A 3 -3.84 11.85 -3.39
C LEU A 3 -4.16 11.76 -4.89
N LYS A 4 -3.13 11.74 -5.74
CA LYS A 4 -3.30 11.51 -7.17
C LYS A 4 -3.10 10.04 -7.49
N THR A 5 -3.81 9.58 -8.51
CA THR A 5 -3.56 8.25 -9.07
C THR A 5 -2.15 8.22 -9.67
N GLY A 6 -1.39 7.17 -9.36
CA GLY A 6 0.02 7.04 -9.70
C GLY A 6 0.98 7.54 -8.62
N ASP A 7 0.50 8.17 -7.55
CA ASP A 7 1.37 8.57 -6.45
C ASP A 7 1.91 7.32 -5.74
N VAL A 8 3.22 7.29 -5.52
CA VAL A 8 3.89 6.23 -4.76
C VAL A 8 4.19 6.75 -3.37
N LEU A 9 3.69 6.03 -2.37
CA LEU A 9 3.84 6.34 -0.96
C LEU A 9 4.52 5.18 -0.24
N THR A 10 5.27 5.51 0.80
CA THR A 10 5.86 4.50 1.69
C THR A 10 5.27 4.71 3.07
N GLY A 11 4.75 3.64 3.66
CA GLY A 11 4.12 3.69 4.96
C GLY A 11 4.40 2.45 5.79
N ILE A 12 3.93 2.49 7.03
CA ILE A 12 3.97 1.38 7.98
C ILE A 12 2.53 0.93 8.21
N VAL A 13 2.28 -0.37 8.10
CA VAL A 13 0.97 -0.96 8.39
C VAL A 13 0.74 -0.91 9.90
N LEU A 14 -0.34 -0.25 10.32
CA LEU A 14 -0.73 -0.19 11.73
C LEU A 14 -1.76 -1.25 12.09
N GLU A 15 -2.65 -1.57 11.15
CA GLU A 15 -3.74 -2.51 11.37
C GLU A 15 -4.13 -3.18 10.06
N VAL A 16 -4.43 -4.47 10.11
CA VAL A 16 -4.90 -5.27 8.97
C VAL A 16 -6.27 -5.83 9.30
N LYS A 17 -7.24 -5.53 8.44
CA LYS A 17 -8.62 -6.05 8.48
C LYS A 17 -8.79 -7.03 7.34
N GLU A 18 -9.93 -7.76 7.32
CA GLU A 18 -10.22 -8.77 6.29
C GLU A 18 -10.01 -8.32 4.83
N LYS A 19 -10.27 -7.04 4.51
CA LYS A 19 -10.20 -6.50 3.14
C LYS A 19 -9.50 -5.14 3.03
N THR A 20 -9.12 -4.54 4.16
CA THR A 20 -8.54 -3.20 4.23
C THR A 20 -7.39 -3.20 5.21
N ALA A 21 -6.47 -2.25 5.06
CA ALA A 21 -5.41 -2.02 6.02
C ALA A 21 -5.29 -0.53 6.32
N VAL A 22 -4.94 -0.23 7.56
CA VAL A 22 -4.60 1.13 8.00
C VAL A 22 -3.09 1.29 7.86
N ILE A 23 -2.68 2.19 6.97
CA ILE A 23 -1.27 2.45 6.70
C ILE A 23 -0.93 3.87 7.14
N ASN A 24 0.11 4.00 7.95
CA ASN A 24 0.68 5.26 8.38
C ASN A 24 1.78 5.73 7.43
N PHE A 25 1.56 6.87 6.79
CA PHE A 25 2.50 7.51 5.87
C PHE A 25 3.37 8.59 6.56
N GLY A 26 3.55 8.48 7.89
CA GLY A 26 4.31 9.40 8.72
C GLY A 26 3.47 10.58 9.21
N ASN A 27 2.90 11.35 8.28
CA ASN A 27 2.12 12.56 8.61
C ASN A 27 0.62 12.30 8.79
N TYR A 28 0.11 11.18 8.27
CA TYR A 28 -1.29 10.79 8.36
C TYR A 28 -1.42 9.28 8.19
N ALA A 29 -2.48 8.71 8.75
CA ALA A 29 -2.88 7.33 8.50
C ALA A 29 -4.10 7.28 7.57
N LEU A 30 -4.15 6.28 6.71
CA LEU A 30 -5.24 6.09 5.77
C LEU A 30 -5.68 4.63 5.79
N GLU A 31 -6.99 4.40 5.92
CA GLU A 31 -7.57 3.09 5.64
C GLU A 31 -7.74 2.94 4.14
N ALA A 32 -7.11 1.90 3.59
CA ALA A 32 -7.15 1.62 2.17
C ALA A 32 -7.45 0.16 1.90
N LYS A 33 -8.06 -0.10 0.75
CA LYS A 33 -8.23 -1.46 0.27
C LYS A 33 -6.89 -1.95 -0.29
N VAL A 34 -6.43 -3.07 0.24
CA VAL A 34 -5.20 -3.74 -0.18
C VAL A 34 -5.58 -5.11 -0.75
N LEU A 35 -5.01 -5.45 -1.90
CA LEU A 35 -5.31 -6.72 -2.60
C LEU A 35 -4.32 -7.84 -2.26
N THR A 36 -3.55 -7.66 -1.19
CA THR A 36 -2.57 -8.63 -0.73
C THR A 36 -2.57 -8.66 0.79
N ASP A 37 -2.16 -9.80 1.34
CA ASP A 37 -1.89 -9.92 2.76
C ASP A 37 -0.75 -8.99 3.16
N LEU A 38 -0.97 -8.27 4.25
CA LEU A 38 -0.02 -7.39 4.91
C LEU A 38 0.14 -7.84 6.35
N GLU A 39 1.29 -7.54 6.95
CA GLU A 39 1.54 -7.77 8.36
C GLU A 39 1.53 -6.44 9.12
N VAL A 40 1.10 -6.48 10.39
CA VAL A 40 1.17 -5.33 11.28
C VAL A 40 2.63 -4.96 11.52
N GLU A 41 2.94 -3.66 11.57
CA GLU A 41 4.29 -3.08 11.65
C GLU A 41 5.15 -3.27 10.38
N GLU A 42 4.60 -3.85 9.30
CA GLU A 42 5.32 -4.01 8.04
C GLU A 42 5.51 -2.65 7.33
N LYS A 43 6.73 -2.40 6.82
CA LYS A 43 6.98 -1.28 5.91
C LYS A 43 6.63 -1.66 4.49
N VAL A 44 5.69 -0.93 3.92
CA VAL A 44 5.14 -1.17 2.58
C VAL A 44 5.32 0.04 1.69
N ARG A 45 5.66 -0.21 0.43
CA ARG A 45 5.62 0.78 -0.63
C ARG A 45 4.41 0.52 -1.49
N VAL A 46 3.53 1.52 -1.58
CA VAL A 46 2.22 1.41 -2.23
C VAL A 46 2.04 2.49 -3.28
N GLU A 47 1.38 2.14 -4.37
CA GLU A 47 0.95 3.06 -5.41
C GLU A 47 -0.56 3.29 -5.31
N VAL A 48 -0.96 4.55 -5.36
CA VAL A 48 -2.38 4.94 -5.40
C VAL A 48 -2.94 4.59 -6.77
N LYS A 49 -3.83 3.59 -6.84
CA LYS A 49 -4.55 3.26 -8.08
C LYS A 49 -5.78 4.14 -8.30
N GLY A 50 -6.24 4.82 -7.27
CA GLY A 50 -7.36 5.74 -7.30
C GLY A 50 -8.30 5.53 -6.13
N THR A 51 -9.53 5.99 -6.28
CA THR A 51 -10.57 5.89 -5.25
C THR A 51 -11.78 5.17 -5.83
N TYR A 52 -12.19 4.09 -5.17
CA TYR A 52 -13.39 3.33 -5.52
C TYR A 52 -14.40 3.42 -4.38
N LYS A 53 -15.61 3.91 -4.67
CA LYS A 53 -16.70 4.07 -3.68
C LYS A 53 -16.26 4.75 -2.37
N ASN A 54 -15.51 5.85 -2.50
CA ASN A 54 -14.94 6.62 -1.37
C ASN A 54 -13.83 5.91 -0.57
N THR A 55 -13.36 4.75 -1.02
CA THR A 55 -12.22 4.03 -0.44
C THR A 55 -11.01 4.14 -1.37
N VAL A 56 -9.85 4.49 -0.83
CA VAL A 56 -8.61 4.53 -1.61
C VAL A 56 -8.15 3.10 -1.88
N VAL A 57 -7.83 2.82 -3.14
CA VAL A 57 -7.28 1.53 -3.56
C VAL A 57 -5.78 1.69 -3.74
N LEU A 58 -5.04 0.90 -2.97
CA LEU A 58 -3.59 0.91 -2.99
C LEU A 58 -3.08 -0.41 -3.58
N LYS A 59 -2.13 -0.30 -4.51
CA LYS A 59 -1.36 -1.44 -5.01
C LYS A 59 -0.04 -1.49 -4.27
N VAL A 60 0.23 -2.57 -3.57
CA VAL A 60 1.54 -2.80 -2.96
C VAL A 60 2.55 -3.07 -4.07
N LEU A 61 3.56 -2.22 -4.18
CA LEU A 61 4.67 -2.36 -5.12
C LEU A 61 5.78 -3.20 -4.52
N ASP A 62 6.14 -2.92 -3.26
CA ASP A 62 7.26 -3.54 -2.59
C ASP A 62 6.92 -3.72 -1.10
N ARG A 63 7.36 -4.85 -0.54
CA ARG A 63 7.17 -5.21 0.87
C ARG A 63 8.55 -5.46 1.44
N ASP A 64 8.81 -4.86 2.59
CA ASP A 64 10.03 -5.08 3.35
C ASP A 64 11.29 -4.45 2.70
N ILE A 65 11.48 -3.14 2.92
CA ILE A 65 12.71 -2.41 2.54
C ILE A 65 13.96 -2.98 3.26
N ARG A 66 13.80 -3.94 4.20
CA ARG A 66 14.91 -4.58 4.93
C ARG A 66 15.24 -6.00 4.47
N LYS A 67 14.31 -6.73 3.83
CA LYS A 67 14.62 -8.00 3.18
C LYS A 67 15.11 -7.74 1.76
N GLY A 68 16.43 -7.72 1.61
CA GLY A 68 17.06 -7.73 0.29
C GLY A 68 16.43 -8.80 -0.61
N ILE A 69 15.97 -8.38 -1.79
CA ILE A 69 15.79 -9.20 -2.98
C ILE A 69 14.82 -10.39 -2.77
N GLY A 70 13.55 -10.09 -2.53
CA GLY A 70 12.45 -11.02 -2.77
C GLY A 70 11.76 -10.66 -4.08
N LYS A 71 12.06 -11.38 -5.17
CA LYS A 71 11.40 -11.25 -6.49
C LYS A 71 9.90 -11.00 -6.36
N ASN A 72 9.43 -9.79 -6.68
CA ASN A 72 8.04 -9.58 -7.09
C ASN A 72 8.05 -8.99 -8.50
N SER A 73 8.30 -9.88 -9.46
CA SER A 73 8.00 -9.66 -10.87
C SER A 73 6.50 -9.43 -10.99
N ILE A 74 6.05 -8.18 -11.00
CA ILE A 74 4.75 -7.84 -11.57
C ILE A 74 5.03 -7.30 -12.95
N ASP A 75 5.01 -8.22 -13.90
CA ASP A 75 4.86 -7.97 -15.32
C ASP A 75 3.63 -7.07 -15.50
N VAL A 76 3.86 -5.77 -15.70
CA VAL A 76 2.84 -4.86 -16.23
C VAL A 76 3.04 -4.88 -17.74
N ARG A 77 2.37 -5.82 -18.39
CA ARG A 77 2.20 -5.82 -19.84
C ARG A 77 1.25 -4.65 -20.16
N VAL A 78 1.83 -3.53 -20.62
CA VAL A 78 1.11 -2.49 -21.37
C VAL A 78 0.95 -2.94 -22.82
#